data_AF-A0A811SFU8-F1
#
_entry.id   AF-A0A811SFU8-F1
#
_cell.length_a   1.000
_cell.length_b   1.000
_cell.length_c   1.000
_cell.angle_alpha   90.00
_cell.angle_beta   90.00
_cell.angle_gamma   90.00
#
_symmetry.space_group_name_H-M   'P 1'
#
loop_
_entity.id
_entity.type
_entity.pdbx_description
1 polymer ?
#
loop_
_entity_poly.entity_id
_entity_poly.type
_entity_poly.pdbx_seq_one_letter_code
_entity_poly.pdbx_strand_id
1 'polypeptide(L)' 'MAPRRPGQLLRMVAGMQALGLAVLHLNVVTAPDATALYTLSLKVEEGCGLATAEDIAAAVHHVLCIIDAEARAAGQP' A
#
# COMPACT_ATOMS: atom_id res chain seq x y z
N MET A 1 -11.52 -3.82 0.83
CA MET A 1 -11.43 -2.96 2.03
C MET A 1 -10.59 -3.71 3.06
N ALA A 2 -9.78 -3.01 3.84
CA ALA A 2 -8.86 -3.62 4.81
C ALA A 2 -9.19 -3.14 6.23
N PRO A 3 -9.02 -3.98 7.26
CA PRO A 3 -9.12 -3.54 8.65
C PRO A 3 -8.14 -2.40 8.92
N ARG A 4 -8.63 -1.29 9.46
CA ARG A 4 -7.83 -0.11 9.77
C ARG A 4 -6.92 -0.42 10.93
N ARG A 5 -5.61 -0.26 10.72
CA ARG A 5 -4.61 -0.49 11.76
C ARG A 5 -3.65 0.69 11.90
N PRO A 6 -3.20 1.01 13.13
CA PRO A 6 -2.19 2.03 13.35
C PRO A 6 -0.93 1.76 12.50
N GLY A 7 -0.44 2.79 11.81
CA GLY A 7 0.77 2.69 10.98
C GLY A 7 0.61 1.94 9.66
N GLN A 8 -0.54 1.31 9.36
CA GLN A 8 -0.75 0.60 8.09
C GLN A 8 -0.58 1.53 6.88
N LEU A 9 -1.16 2.73 6.96
CA LEU A 9 -1.03 3.72 5.89
C LEU A 9 0.43 4.14 5.67
N LEU A 10 1.17 4.36 6.76
CA LEU A 10 2.58 4.73 6.68
C LEU A 10 3.39 3.61 6.00
N ARG A 11 3.15 2.35 6.35
CA ARG A 11 3.79 1.19 5.70
C ARG A 11 3.43 1.09 4.22
N MET A 12 2.18 1.35 3.86
CA MET A 12 1.77 1.38 2.45
C MET A 12 2.55 2.44 1.68
N VAL A 13 2.58 3.68 2.19
CA VAL A 13 3.30 4.78 1.54
C VAL A 13 4.81 4.50 1.45
N ALA A 14 5.42 4.02 2.53
CA ALA A 14 6.84 3.67 2.55
C ALA A 14 7.16 2.54 1.56
N GLY A 15 6.30 1.53 1.46
CA GLY A 15 6.44 0.42 0.51
C GLY A 15 6.36 0.89 -0.95
N MET A 16 5.47 1.82 -1.28
CA MET A 16 5.43 2.41 -2.63
C MET A 16 6.72 3.17 -2.96
N GLN A 17 7.22 3.96 -2.00
CA GLN A 17 8.47 4.71 -2.18
C GLN A 17 9.68 3.77 -2.36
N ALA A 18 9.72 2.65 -1.64
CA ALA A 18 10.78 1.64 -1.78
C ALA A 18 10.78 0.97 -3.18
N LEU A 19 9.64 0.94 -3.87
CA LEU A 19 9.55 0.49 -5.26
C LEU A 19 9.95 1.57 -6.29
N GLY A 20 10.34 2.76 -5.85
CA GLY A 20 10.57 3.90 -6.75
C GLY A 20 9.28 4.49 -7.31
N LEU A 21 8.17 4.39 -6.57
CA LEU A 21 6.88 4.96 -6.94
C LEU A 21 6.54 6.13 -6.02
N ALA A 22 6.30 7.30 -6.61
CA ALA A 22 5.81 8.47 -5.89
C ALA A 22 4.29 8.40 -5.71
N VAL A 23 3.82 8.61 -4.48
CA VAL A 23 2.38 8.72 -4.20
C VAL A 23 1.93 10.14 -4.51
N LEU A 24 1.17 10.31 -5.59
CA LEU A 24 0.64 11.61 -6.01
C LEU A 24 -0.64 11.99 -5.27
N HIS A 25 -1.52 11.02 -5.11
CA HIS A 25 -2.80 11.20 -4.45
C HIS A 25 -3.11 9.99 -3.58
N LEU A 26 -3.61 10.26 -2.38
CA LEU A 26 -4.02 9.27 -1.42
C LEU A 26 -5.42 9.62 -0.93
N ASN A 27 -6.35 8.70 -1.10
CA ASN A 27 -7.69 8.80 -0.55
C ASN A 27 -7.94 7.65 0.42
N VAL A 28 -8.58 7.96 1.55
CA VAL A 28 -8.95 6.98 2.58
C VAL A 28 -10.43 7.15 2.88
N VAL A 29 -11.22 6.13 2.53
CA VAL A 29 -12.65 6.07 2.87
C VAL A 29 -12.80 5.09 4.01
N THR A 30 -13.30 5.55 5.15
CA THR A 30 -13.47 4.71 6.34
C THR A 30 -14.91 4.23 6.48
N ALA A 31 -15.11 2.98 6.89
CA ALA A 31 -16.41 2.39 7.13
C ALA A 31 -16.64 2.06 8.62
N PRO A 32 -17.90 1.82 9.04
CA PRO A 32 -18.27 1.63 10.46
C PRO A 32 -17.66 0.38 11.12
N ASP A 33 -17.32 -0.64 10.33
CA ASP A 33 -16.75 -1.93 10.76
C ASP A 33 -15.23 -1.87 10.99
N ALA A 34 -14.71 -0.69 11.31
CA ALA A 34 -13.29 -0.41 11.42
C ALA A 34 -12.49 -0.77 10.15
N THR A 35 -13.11 -0.82 8.96
CA THR A 35 -12.40 -1.00 7.69
C THR A 35 -12.14 0.33 6.97
N ALA A 36 -11.19 0.32 6.05
CA ALA A 36 -10.93 1.41 5.13
C ALA A 36 -10.72 0.91 3.70
N LEU A 37 -11.13 1.74 2.76
CA LEU A 37 -10.74 1.69 1.36
C LEU A 37 -9.61 2.71 1.14
N TYR A 38 -8.46 2.22 0.71
CA TYR A 38 -7.32 3.04 0.33
C TYR A 38 -7.27 3.12 -1.19
N THR A 39 -7.10 4.33 -1.72
CA THR A 39 -6.89 4.57 -3.16
C THR A 39 -5.63 5.41 -3.32
N LEU A 40 -4.70 4.94 -4.14
CA LEU A 40 -3.43 5.60 -4.40
C LEU A 40 -3.27 5.84 -5.90
N SER A 41 -2.92 7.07 -6.27
CA SER A 41 -2.41 7.39 -7.60
C SER A 41 -0.90 7.44 -7.51
N LEU A 42 -0.22 6.62 -8.32
CA LEU A 42 1.22 6.45 -8.28
C LEU A 42 1.86 6.98 -9.54
N LYS A 43 3.05 7.57 -9.40
CA LYS A 43 3.93 7.95 -10.50
C LYS A 43 5.19 7.11 -10.42
N VAL A 44 5.62 6.58 -11.56
CA VAL A 44 6.90 5.90 -11.69
C VAL A 44 7.99 6.96 -11.70
N GLU A 45 8.93 6.90 -10.76
CA GLU A 45 10.03 7.85 -10.69
C GLU A 45 11.20 7.43 -11.58
N GLU A 46 12.08 8.40 -11.87
CA GLU A 46 13.32 8.14 -12.60
C GLU A 46 14.18 7.14 -11.84
N GLY A 47 14.68 6.11 -12.55
CA GLY A 47 15.45 5.02 -11.94
C GLY A 47 14.61 3.91 -11.30
N CYS A 48 13.28 3.94 -11.41
CA CYS A 48 12.45 2.80 -11.02
C CYS A 48 12.77 1.59 -11.91
N GLY A 49 13.09 0.45 -11.27
CA GLY A 49 13.49 -0.79 -11.97
C GLY A 49 12.33 -1.59 -12.56
N LEU A 50 11.08 -1.11 -12.45
CA LEU A 50 9.89 -1.79 -12.95
C LEU A 50 9.59 -1.32 -14.39
N ALA A 51 9.55 -2.25 -15.34
CA ALA A 51 9.52 -1.93 -16.77
C ALA A 51 8.10 -1.82 -17.34
N THR A 52 7.15 -2.60 -16.81
CA THR A 52 5.78 -2.67 -17.35
C THR A 52 4.73 -2.40 -16.28
N ALA A 53 3.51 -2.06 -16.73
CA ALA A 53 2.37 -1.91 -15.83
C ALA A 53 2.06 -3.21 -15.06
N GLU A 54 2.34 -4.38 -15.66
CA GLU A 54 2.16 -5.66 -15.01
C GLU A 54 3.19 -5.90 -13.90
N ASP A 55 4.46 -5.53 -14.14
CA ASP A 55 5.51 -5.57 -13.10
C ASP A 55 5.15 -4.67 -11.92
N ILE A 56 4.64 -3.47 -12.20
CA ILE A 56 4.18 -2.53 -11.17
C ILE A 56 3.02 -3.11 -10.40
N ALA A 57 2.00 -3.65 -11.07
CA ALA A 57 0.85 -4.26 -10.42
C ALA A 57 1.27 -5.44 -9.52
N ALA A 58 2.17 -6.31 -10.00
CA ALA A 58 2.69 -7.43 -9.24
C ALA A 58 3.51 -6.99 -8.02
N ALA A 59 4.41 -6.03 -8.18
CA ALA A 59 5.24 -5.51 -7.09
C ALA A 59 4.41 -4.79 -6.02
N VAL A 60 3.48 -3.93 -6.44
CA VAL A 60 2.54 -3.25 -5.53
C VAL A 60 1.68 -4.27 -4.79
N HIS A 61 1.13 -5.27 -5.50
CA HIS A 61 0.35 -6.33 -4.87
C HIS A 61 1.16 -7.11 -3.84
N HIS A 62 2.43 -7.42 -4.14
CA HIS A 62 3.32 -8.11 -3.22
C HIS A 62 3.56 -7.31 -1.93
N VAL A 63 3.84 -6.00 -2.04
CA VAL A 63 3.97 -5.10 -0.88
C VAL A 63 2.69 -5.07 -0.05
N LEU A 64 1.53 -4.99 -0.68
CA LEU A 64 0.25 -5.00 0.03
C LEU A 64 0.00 -6.34 0.75
N CYS A 65 0.42 -7.46 0.16
CA CYS A 65 0.34 -8.78 0.77
C CYS A 65 1.22 -8.86 2.03
N ILE A 66 2.45 -8.35 1.97
CA ILE A 66 3.35 -8.27 3.14
C ILE A 66 2.69 -7.44 4.24
N ILE A 67 2.17 -6.25 3.91
CA ILE A 67 1.54 -5.36 4.90
C ILE A 67 0.31 -6.03 5.53
N ASP A 68 -0.52 -6.75 4.77
CA ASP A 68 -1.65 -7.49 5.34
C ASP A 68 -1.19 -8.65 6.23
N ALA A 69 -0.20 -9.42 5.78
CA ALA A 69 0.36 -10.54 6.54
C ALA A 69 0.98 -10.07 7.87
N GLU A 70 1.80 -9.02 7.86
CA GLU A 70 2.34 -8.39 9.07
C GLU A 70 1.23 -7.89 9.99
N ALA A 71 0.19 -7.28 9.41
CA ALA A 71 -0.92 -6.75 10.18
C ALA A 71 -1.83 -7.86 10.78
N ARG A 72 -1.83 -9.06 10.22
CA ARG A 72 -2.43 -10.28 10.81
C ARG A 72 -1.52 -10.90 11.86
N ALA A 73 -0.20 -10.91 11.64
CA ALA A 73 0.78 -11.49 12.54
C ALA A 73 0.98 -10.65 13.82
N ALA A 74 0.86 -9.33 13.72
CA ALA A 74 0.94 -8.39 14.85
C ALA A 74 -0.32 -8.41 15.75
N GLY A 75 -1.03 -9.53 15.83
CA GLY A 75 -2.29 -9.67 16.56
C GLY A 75 -2.21 -9.11 17.98
N GLN A 76 -2.82 -7.93 18.18
CA GLN A 76 -3.09 -7.33 19.48
C GLN A 76 -4.09 -6.19 19.32
N PRO A 77 -4.97 -6.02 20.31
CA PRO A 77 -6.40 -6.34 20.28
C PRO A 77 -7.26 -5.47 19.34
#